data_AF-A0AB39TAL9-F1
#
_entry.id   AF-A0AB39TAL9-F1
#
_cell.length_a   1.000
_cell.length_b   1.000
_cell.length_c   1.000
_cell.angle_alpha   90.00
_cell.angle_beta   90.00
_cell.angle_gamma   90.00
#
_symmetry.space_group_name_H-M   'P 1'
#
loop_
_entity.id
_entity.type
_entity.pdbx_description
1 polymer ?
#
loop_
_entity_poly.entity_id
_entity_poly.type
_entity_poly.pdbx_seq_one_letter_code
_entity_poly.pdbx_strand_id
1 'polypeptide(L)'
;MGTWNAEWFTVPGAAVFDTGRQITSVSRSEENVDLFVVGDDHHVWTQFWSARAAWHPDWFAVPGAAVFGEQPVAAVARDADHLDLFVVGDDNRVWSQFWSAQAGWHPDWMPIPGTAVFDRQPVAAVARDADHLDLFVVGDDNRVWSQFWSAQAGWHPDWMPIPGTAVFDRQPVAAVARDADHLDLFLVGDDNRVWTAFWNADGGWSADWSPVPGRAVFEKGRPLTTASRVPGQLDLYVVGNDSHVWTTCWSAETGWAADWFAVPGRAVFDKRQRVTAVSRRGNHIDLFVLGADHHVWSTYWHHRTLQFRLRYFIEKESTDDLLQGGDDEVYVSALGMDSASVVARPDGTYGADVLRGSEIGDVSSDDVRDPWRDRPHVLMEFDIDRPGLWPRSYTTTLLVIEHDDGDLSNGFDTLYGAFGTQIKEAVVKAATTTGAVIAGPAVAGAIGALAGAVLDAVNEKIRSGLADESFTPIPITLNVDGPEQFARHASVERQLTQRVEQFGGVYEVLYDWHVD
;
A
#
# COMPACT_ATOMS: atom_id res chain seq x y z
N MET A 1 18.08 -3.61 -10.40
CA MET A 1 17.63 -4.94 -9.94
C MET A 1 18.42 -5.35 -8.70
N GLY A 2 17.75 -5.58 -7.57
CA GLY A 2 18.40 -6.18 -6.40
C GLY A 2 18.80 -7.62 -6.71
N THR A 3 19.94 -8.07 -6.21
CA THR A 3 20.35 -9.48 -6.26
C THR A 3 19.75 -10.21 -5.06
N TRP A 4 19.17 -11.39 -5.29
CA TRP A 4 18.84 -12.30 -4.19
C TRP A 4 20.10 -12.66 -3.41
N ASN A 5 19.96 -12.90 -2.11
CA ASN A 5 21.00 -13.61 -1.37
C ASN A 5 21.26 -14.95 -2.08
N ALA A 6 22.53 -15.30 -2.24
CA ALA A 6 22.92 -16.46 -3.04
C ALA A 6 22.42 -17.79 -2.45
N GLU A 7 22.16 -17.83 -1.15
CA GLU A 7 21.71 -19.02 -0.43
C GLU A 7 20.56 -18.68 0.53
N TRP A 8 19.67 -19.66 0.74
CA TRP A 8 18.71 -19.65 1.83
C TRP A 8 19.44 -19.73 3.17
N PHE A 9 18.98 -18.96 4.16
CA PHE A 9 19.45 -19.08 5.53
C PHE A 9 18.27 -19.43 6.44
N THR A 10 18.58 -20.11 7.55
CA THR A 10 17.60 -20.38 8.60
C THR A 10 17.39 -19.13 9.43
N VAL A 11 16.15 -18.71 9.61
CA VAL A 11 15.82 -17.65 10.58
C VAL A 11 16.34 -18.06 11.96
N PRO A 12 17.07 -17.19 12.70
CA PRO A 12 17.66 -17.55 13.98
C PRO A 12 16.64 -18.02 15.03
N GLY A 13 17.15 -18.83 15.96
CA GLY A 13 16.43 -19.31 17.14
C GLY A 13 16.34 -20.83 17.25
N ALA A 14 16.00 -21.32 18.44
CA ALA A 14 15.92 -22.75 18.74
C ALA A 14 14.51 -23.36 18.59
N ALA A 15 13.48 -22.52 18.40
CA ALA A 15 12.11 -22.99 18.23
C ALA A 15 11.96 -23.81 16.94
N VAL A 16 11.32 -24.97 17.06
CA VAL A 16 10.99 -25.86 15.95
C VAL A 16 9.47 -25.95 15.89
N PHE A 17 8.93 -25.74 14.70
CA PHE A 17 7.49 -25.83 14.42
C PHE A 17 7.22 -27.02 13.50
N ASP A 18 6.06 -27.65 13.65
CA ASP A 18 5.63 -28.74 12.78
C ASP A 18 5.70 -28.39 11.29
N THR A 19 6.08 -29.39 10.48
CA THR A 19 6.05 -29.26 9.02
C THR A 19 4.60 -29.08 8.55
N GLY A 20 4.34 -28.03 7.76
CA GLY A 20 3.02 -27.75 7.21
C GLY A 20 2.24 -26.64 7.92
N ARG A 21 2.76 -26.09 9.02
CA ARG A 21 2.25 -24.84 9.60
C ARG A 21 2.48 -23.69 8.63
N GLN A 22 1.46 -22.86 8.42
CA GLN A 22 1.60 -21.63 7.64
C GLN A 22 2.28 -20.56 8.49
N ILE A 23 3.42 -20.05 8.03
CA ILE A 23 4.03 -18.83 8.57
C ILE A 23 3.41 -17.64 7.84
N THR A 24 2.91 -16.68 8.59
CA THR A 24 2.44 -15.40 8.07
C THR A 24 3.51 -14.35 8.31
N SER A 25 3.79 -13.53 7.30
CA SER A 25 4.70 -12.39 7.40
C SER A 25 3.93 -11.09 7.22
N VAL A 26 4.30 -10.05 7.96
CA VAL A 26 3.80 -8.68 7.76
C VAL A 26 4.97 -7.70 7.82
N SER A 27 4.96 -6.71 6.92
CA SER A 27 5.89 -5.58 6.96
C SER A 27 5.19 -4.42 7.64
N ARG A 28 5.78 -3.84 8.67
CA ARG A 28 5.28 -2.61 9.28
C ARG A 28 5.85 -1.36 8.63
N SER A 29 7.08 -1.46 8.16
CA SER A 29 7.80 -0.42 7.44
C SER A 29 8.72 -1.07 6.40
N GLU A 30 9.43 -0.25 5.62
CA GLU A 30 10.50 -0.74 4.73
C GLU A 30 11.67 -1.38 5.50
N GLU A 31 11.79 -1.09 6.80
CA GLU A 31 12.88 -1.53 7.66
C GLU A 31 12.51 -2.68 8.60
N ASN A 32 11.26 -3.16 8.57
CA ASN A 32 10.77 -4.14 9.55
C ASN A 32 9.91 -5.21 8.88
N VAL A 33 10.18 -6.47 9.24
CA VAL A 33 9.29 -7.60 8.93
C VAL A 33 9.12 -8.46 10.18
N ASP A 34 7.87 -8.84 10.43
CA ASP A 34 7.46 -9.69 11.55
C ASP A 34 6.86 -10.99 11.01
N LEU A 35 7.19 -12.11 11.64
CA LEU A 35 6.72 -13.45 11.32
C LEU A 35 5.84 -13.99 12.44
N PHE A 36 4.79 -14.72 12.07
CA PHE A 36 3.84 -15.33 13.00
C PHE A 36 3.50 -16.75 12.61
N VAL A 37 3.39 -17.63 13.60
CA VAL A 37 2.99 -19.04 13.42
C VAL A 37 2.33 -19.57 14.68
N VAL A 38 1.32 -20.43 14.55
CA VAL A 38 0.83 -21.21 15.71
C VAL A 38 1.77 -22.39 15.93
N GLY A 39 2.40 -22.43 17.10
CA GLY A 39 3.32 -23.49 17.50
C GLY A 39 2.61 -24.75 17.99
N ASP A 40 3.40 -25.81 18.23
CA ASP A 40 2.90 -27.12 18.67
C ASP A 40 2.33 -27.08 20.09
N ASP A 41 2.70 -26.07 20.86
CA ASP A 41 2.14 -25.75 22.17
C ASP A 41 0.83 -24.96 22.09
N HIS A 42 0.27 -24.81 20.89
CA HIS A 42 -0.95 -24.08 20.58
C HIS A 42 -0.88 -22.57 20.84
N HIS A 43 0.31 -22.00 21.11
CA HIS A 43 0.47 -20.56 21.25
C HIS A 43 0.90 -19.94 19.91
N VAL A 44 0.62 -18.65 19.72
CA VAL A 44 1.19 -17.90 18.59
C VAL A 44 2.61 -17.51 18.95
N TRP A 45 3.55 -17.82 18.08
CA TRP A 45 4.96 -17.45 18.17
C TRP A 45 5.28 -16.35 17.18
N THR A 46 6.20 -15.47 17.56
CA THR A 46 6.70 -14.40 16.72
C THR A 46 8.22 -14.35 16.67
N GLN A 47 8.72 -13.80 15.56
CA GLN A 47 10.12 -13.52 15.25
C GLN A 47 10.15 -12.35 14.29
N PHE A 48 11.13 -11.47 14.41
CA PHE A 48 11.15 -10.23 13.64
C PHE A 48 12.57 -9.86 13.22
N TRP A 49 12.64 -9.12 12.11
CA TRP A 49 13.85 -8.52 11.60
C TRP A 49 13.69 -7.01 11.56
N SER A 50 14.76 -6.28 11.90
CA SER A 50 14.86 -4.85 11.61
C SER A 50 16.15 -4.53 10.86
N ALA A 51 16.14 -3.46 10.05
CA ALA A 51 17.34 -2.99 9.37
C ALA A 51 18.47 -2.64 10.35
N ARG A 52 18.10 -2.11 11.53
CA ARG A 52 19.03 -1.72 12.60
C ARG A 52 19.65 -2.88 13.38
N ALA A 53 18.89 -3.96 13.62
CA ALA A 53 19.31 -5.03 14.54
C ALA A 53 19.39 -6.43 13.90
N ALA A 54 19.07 -6.55 12.61
CA ALA A 54 18.83 -7.80 11.92
C ALA A 54 17.74 -8.65 12.61
N TRP A 55 17.79 -9.97 12.46
CA TRP A 55 16.85 -10.89 13.10
C TRP A 55 17.03 -10.91 14.61
N HIS A 56 15.94 -10.95 15.36
CA HIS A 56 16.00 -11.21 16.79
C HIS A 56 16.61 -12.62 17.05
N PRO A 57 17.45 -12.79 18.09
CA PRO A 57 18.21 -14.03 18.29
C PRO A 57 17.35 -15.30 18.49
N ASP A 58 16.11 -15.15 18.95
CA ASP A 58 15.19 -16.25 19.24
C ASP A 58 13.73 -15.92 18.90
N TRP A 59 12.93 -16.97 18.72
CA TRP A 59 11.48 -16.87 18.68
C TRP A 59 10.92 -16.74 20.09
N PHE A 60 9.79 -16.06 20.24
CA PHE A 60 9.07 -15.98 21.51
C PHE A 60 7.56 -16.07 21.32
N ALA A 61 6.88 -16.64 22.31
CA ALA A 61 5.43 -16.68 22.33
C ALA A 61 4.87 -15.26 22.49
N VAL A 62 3.86 -14.93 21.68
CA VAL A 62 3.06 -13.72 21.84
C VAL A 62 2.32 -13.82 23.19
N PRO A 63 2.33 -12.78 24.04
CA PRO A 63 1.72 -12.83 25.36
C PRO A 63 0.24 -13.23 25.39
N GLY A 64 -0.17 -13.74 26.55
CA GLY A 64 -1.53 -14.21 26.84
C GLY A 64 -1.63 -15.73 26.89
N ALA A 65 -2.69 -16.22 27.53
CA ALA A 65 -2.91 -17.66 27.78
C ALA A 65 -3.86 -18.33 26.76
N ALA A 66 -4.27 -17.62 25.72
CA ALA A 66 -5.13 -18.17 24.68
C ALA A 66 -4.36 -19.21 23.85
N VAL A 67 -5.05 -20.31 23.55
CA VAL A 67 -4.53 -21.41 22.75
C VAL A 67 -5.35 -21.59 21.48
N PHE A 68 -4.67 -21.93 20.40
CA PHE A 68 -5.22 -22.03 19.05
C PHE A 68 -4.80 -23.36 18.43
N GLY A 69 -5.58 -23.88 17.49
CA GLY A 69 -5.14 -25.03 16.74
C GLY A 69 -4.42 -24.65 15.44
N GLU A 70 -4.69 -25.37 14.36
CA GLU A 70 -3.85 -25.34 13.16
C GLU A 70 -4.12 -24.17 12.20
N GLN A 71 -4.96 -23.22 12.60
CA GLN A 71 -5.41 -22.11 11.76
C GLN A 71 -4.24 -21.18 11.46
N PRO A 72 -4.13 -20.65 10.23
CA PRO A 72 -3.16 -19.61 9.95
C PRO A 72 -3.49 -18.36 10.77
N VAL A 73 -2.45 -17.70 11.27
CA VAL A 73 -2.56 -16.36 11.87
C VAL A 73 -2.73 -15.36 10.74
N ALA A 74 -3.78 -14.54 10.77
CA ALA A 74 -3.83 -13.35 9.94
C ALA A 74 -3.10 -12.22 10.67
N ALA A 75 -2.22 -11.51 9.96
CA ALA A 75 -1.46 -10.40 10.51
C ALA A 75 -1.59 -9.20 9.57
N VAL A 76 -1.74 -8.01 10.15
CA VAL A 76 -1.83 -6.77 9.41
C VAL A 76 -1.07 -5.68 10.17
N ALA A 77 -0.36 -4.83 9.44
CA ALA A 77 0.22 -3.61 9.98
C ALA A 77 -0.69 -2.46 9.59
N ARG A 78 -1.05 -1.61 10.55
CA ARG A 78 -1.80 -0.38 10.29
C ARG A 78 -0.86 0.75 9.90
N ASP A 79 0.30 0.79 10.54
CA ASP A 79 1.39 1.72 10.31
C ASP A 79 2.71 1.08 10.80
N ALA A 80 3.80 1.86 10.84
CA ALA A 80 5.11 1.39 11.30
C ALA A 80 5.14 0.96 12.78
N ASP A 81 4.27 1.55 13.60
CA ASP A 81 4.24 1.42 15.05
C ASP A 81 3.13 0.52 15.55
N HIS A 82 2.28 -0.01 14.67
CA HIS A 82 1.15 -0.87 15.03
C HIS A 82 0.99 -2.08 14.12
N LEU A 83 0.82 -3.25 14.74
CA LEU A 83 0.35 -4.46 14.07
C LEU A 83 -0.74 -5.14 14.88
N ASP A 84 -1.61 -5.84 14.17
CA ASP A 84 -2.74 -6.59 14.71
C ASP A 84 -2.73 -8.03 14.18
N LEU A 85 -3.03 -8.99 15.05
CA LEU A 85 -3.11 -10.42 14.78
C LEU A 85 -4.53 -10.93 14.99
N PHE A 86 -4.95 -11.87 14.15
CA PHE A 86 -6.25 -12.51 14.22
C PHE A 86 -6.18 -14.02 13.99
N VAL A 87 -6.86 -14.78 14.86
CA VAL A 87 -6.96 -16.24 14.75
C VAL A 87 -8.36 -16.68 15.15
N VAL A 88 -8.95 -17.63 14.42
CA VAL A 88 -10.18 -18.30 14.89
C VAL A 88 -9.79 -19.36 15.93
N GLY A 89 -10.25 -19.16 17.16
CA GLY A 89 -10.01 -20.06 18.28
C GLY A 89 -10.87 -21.33 18.24
N ASP A 90 -10.62 -22.23 19.19
CA ASP A 90 -11.39 -23.48 19.33
C ASP A 90 -12.85 -23.27 19.74
N ASP A 91 -13.18 -22.09 20.27
CA ASP A 91 -14.55 -21.66 20.52
C ASP A 91 -15.24 -21.09 19.26
N ASN A 92 -14.59 -21.21 18.10
CA ASN A 92 -15.02 -20.73 16.79
C ASN A 92 -15.17 -19.20 16.69
N ARG A 93 -14.71 -18.43 17.68
CA ARG A 93 -14.68 -16.97 17.61
C ARG A 93 -13.34 -16.48 17.06
N VAL A 94 -13.34 -15.29 16.48
CA VAL A 94 -12.10 -14.59 16.14
C VAL A 94 -11.54 -13.94 17.39
N TRP A 95 -10.27 -14.22 17.67
CA TRP A 95 -9.49 -13.58 18.72
C TRP A 95 -8.53 -12.59 18.11
N SER A 96 -8.32 -11.47 18.78
CA SER A 96 -7.36 -10.43 18.42
C SER A 96 -6.24 -10.30 19.46
N GLN A 97 -5.09 -9.88 18.99
CA GLN A 97 -3.93 -9.48 19.77
C GLN A 97 -3.19 -8.40 18.97
N PHE A 98 -2.57 -7.45 19.63
CA PHE A 98 -1.94 -6.32 18.96
C PHE A 98 -0.65 -5.91 19.67
N TRP A 99 0.23 -5.28 18.90
CA TRP A 99 1.46 -4.69 19.39
C TRP A 99 1.50 -3.22 19.00
N SER A 100 1.98 -2.37 19.91
CA SER A 100 2.39 -1.01 19.57
C SER A 100 3.85 -0.76 19.93
N ALA A 101 4.52 0.12 19.20
CA ALA A 101 5.89 0.53 19.52
C ALA A 101 6.00 1.12 20.93
N GLN A 102 4.97 1.83 21.38
CA GLN A 102 4.93 2.47 22.70
C GLN A 102 4.76 1.49 23.87
N ALA A 103 3.89 0.48 23.71
CA ALA A 103 3.48 -0.38 24.82
C ALA A 103 3.96 -1.84 24.71
N GLY A 104 4.48 -2.22 23.54
CA GLY A 104 4.72 -3.61 23.19
C GLY A 104 3.42 -4.37 22.92
N TRP A 105 3.48 -5.69 23.12
CA TRP A 105 2.32 -6.57 22.98
C TRP A 105 1.29 -6.33 24.09
N HIS A 106 0.01 -6.36 23.75
CA HIS A 106 -1.04 -6.39 24.77
C HIS A 106 -0.93 -7.68 25.61
N PRO A 107 -1.14 -7.61 26.94
CA PRO A 107 -0.88 -8.74 27.85
C PRO A 107 -1.73 -9.99 27.58
N ASP A 108 -2.91 -9.84 26.99
CA ASP A 108 -3.87 -10.91 26.75
C ASP A 108 -4.40 -10.87 25.31
N TRP A 109 -4.88 -12.01 24.83
CA TRP A 109 -5.73 -12.10 23.62
C TRP A 109 -7.18 -11.77 23.99
N MET A 110 -7.88 -11.07 23.10
CA MET A 110 -9.29 -10.71 23.32
C MET A 110 -10.19 -11.30 22.23
N PRO A 111 -11.33 -11.90 22.59
CA PRO A 111 -12.33 -12.26 21.58
C PRO A 111 -12.90 -10.98 20.98
N ILE A 112 -13.02 -10.94 19.65
CA ILE A 112 -13.67 -9.84 18.95
C ILE A 112 -15.17 -9.82 19.31
N PRO A 113 -15.77 -8.63 19.51
CA PRO A 113 -17.19 -8.51 19.83
C PRO A 113 -18.13 -9.21 18.84
N GLY A 114 -19.32 -9.54 19.34
CA GLY A 114 -20.37 -10.24 18.60
C GLY A 114 -20.48 -11.72 18.96
N THR A 115 -21.43 -12.39 18.32
CA THR A 115 -21.79 -13.80 18.62
C THR A 115 -21.59 -14.76 17.45
N ALA A 116 -21.09 -14.26 16.31
CA ALA A 116 -20.82 -15.07 15.14
C ALA A 116 -19.69 -16.09 15.42
N VAL A 117 -19.79 -17.25 14.77
CA VAL A 117 -18.85 -18.36 14.86
C VAL A 117 -18.48 -18.82 13.45
N PHE A 118 -17.23 -19.27 13.27
CA PHE A 118 -16.62 -19.41 11.94
C PHE A 118 -15.96 -20.76 11.67
N ASP A 119 -16.33 -21.82 12.41
CA ASP A 119 -15.78 -23.18 12.32
C ASP A 119 -14.32 -23.27 11.87
N ARG A 120 -13.49 -22.49 12.57
CA ARG A 120 -12.04 -22.43 12.40
C ARG A 120 -11.57 -22.12 10.98
N GLN A 121 -12.35 -21.35 10.21
CA GLN A 121 -11.96 -20.83 8.90
C GLN A 121 -10.86 -19.76 9.02
N PRO A 122 -9.98 -19.61 8.01
CA PRO A 122 -8.99 -18.54 7.99
C PRO A 122 -9.63 -17.15 7.99
N VAL A 123 -9.05 -16.23 8.76
CA VAL A 123 -9.39 -14.80 8.72
C VAL A 123 -8.61 -14.14 7.59
N ALA A 124 -9.26 -13.31 6.79
CA ALA A 124 -8.58 -12.32 5.97
C ALA A 124 -8.64 -10.98 6.70
N ALA A 125 -7.48 -10.34 6.91
CA ALA A 125 -7.37 -9.05 7.57
C ALA A 125 -6.74 -8.04 6.62
N VAL A 126 -7.29 -6.83 6.59
CA VAL A 126 -6.84 -5.75 5.72
C VAL A 126 -6.87 -4.45 6.51
N ALA A 127 -5.78 -3.69 6.50
CA ALA A 127 -5.75 -2.32 6.99
C ALA A 127 -6.06 -1.40 5.81
N ARG A 128 -6.97 -0.47 6.01
CA ARG A 128 -7.31 0.55 5.02
C ARG A 128 -6.38 1.76 5.15
N ASP A 129 -6.08 2.10 6.39
CA ASP A 129 -5.17 3.16 6.83
C ASP A 129 -4.73 2.88 8.28
N ALA A 130 -4.00 3.81 8.89
CA ALA A 130 -3.51 3.69 10.27
C ALA A 130 -4.64 3.57 11.31
N ASP A 131 -5.81 4.13 11.02
CA ASP A 131 -6.95 4.23 11.92
C ASP A 131 -8.04 3.19 11.67
N HIS A 132 -7.91 2.37 10.62
CA HIS A 132 -8.96 1.46 10.20
C HIS A 132 -8.43 0.11 9.70
N LEU A 133 -9.08 -0.96 10.18
CA LEU A 133 -8.92 -2.29 9.62
C LEU A 133 -10.25 -3.03 9.52
N ASP A 134 -10.27 -4.01 8.63
CA ASP A 134 -11.43 -4.84 8.30
C ASP A 134 -11.04 -6.32 8.27
N LEU A 135 -11.95 -7.17 8.77
CA LEU A 135 -11.81 -8.61 8.83
C LEU A 135 -12.90 -9.29 8.03
N PHE A 136 -12.53 -10.38 7.35
CA PHE A 136 -13.44 -11.20 6.56
C PHE A 136 -13.26 -12.67 6.85
N VAL A 137 -14.38 -13.37 7.12
CA VAL A 137 -14.39 -14.80 7.38
C VAL A 137 -15.60 -15.44 6.74
N VAL A 138 -15.44 -16.63 6.17
CA VAL A 138 -16.58 -17.45 5.74
C VAL A 138 -17.20 -18.11 6.98
N GLY A 139 -18.48 -17.85 7.23
CA GLY A 139 -19.24 -18.45 8.33
C GLY A 139 -19.84 -19.81 7.98
N ASP A 140 -20.43 -20.47 8.98
CA ASP A 140 -21.06 -21.80 8.84
C ASP A 140 -22.27 -21.80 7.88
N ASP A 141 -22.88 -20.63 7.67
CA ASP A 141 -23.93 -20.42 6.67
C ASP A 141 -23.38 -20.25 5.25
N ASN A 142 -22.06 -20.45 5.07
CA ASN A 142 -21.30 -20.26 3.85
C ASN A 142 -21.36 -18.82 3.31
N ARG A 143 -21.77 -17.83 4.11
CA ARG A 143 -21.65 -16.42 3.73
C ARG A 143 -20.33 -15.86 4.20
N VAL A 144 -19.88 -14.81 3.52
CA VAL A 144 -18.77 -13.99 4.01
C VAL A 144 -19.33 -13.01 5.03
N TRP A 145 -18.69 -12.94 6.18
CA TRP A 145 -18.99 -11.99 7.25
C TRP A 145 -17.87 -10.98 7.36
N SER A 146 -18.22 -9.73 7.64
CA SER A 146 -17.31 -8.63 7.93
C SER A 146 -17.41 -8.17 9.37
N GLN A 147 -16.30 -7.63 9.84
CA GLN A 147 -16.14 -6.93 11.11
C GLN A 147 -15.05 -5.88 10.92
N PHE A 148 -15.18 -4.74 11.57
CA PHE A 148 -14.25 -3.63 11.37
C PHE A 148 -13.95 -2.93 12.69
N TRP A 149 -12.77 -2.31 12.72
CA TRP A 149 -12.31 -1.50 13.83
C TRP A 149 -11.97 -0.10 13.31
N SER A 150 -12.26 0.91 14.13
CA SER A 150 -11.67 2.25 13.95
C SER A 150 -11.02 2.74 15.24
N ALA A 151 -9.97 3.55 15.12
CA ALA A 151 -9.32 4.18 16.27
C ALA A 151 -10.30 5.00 17.11
N GLN A 152 -11.29 5.62 16.46
CA GLN A 152 -12.29 6.46 17.13
C GLN A 152 -13.33 5.66 17.92
N ALA A 153 -13.79 4.52 17.41
CA ALA A 153 -14.95 3.80 17.95
C ALA A 153 -14.61 2.42 18.53
N GLY A 154 -13.42 1.91 18.27
CA GLY A 154 -13.06 0.52 18.51
C GLY A 154 -13.73 -0.42 17.51
N TRP A 155 -13.90 -1.67 17.93
CA TRP A 155 -14.58 -2.70 17.16
C TRP A 155 -16.07 -2.43 17.03
N HIS A 156 -16.65 -2.70 15.86
CA HIS A 156 -18.11 -2.72 15.72
C HIS A 156 -18.71 -3.81 16.64
N PRO A 157 -19.86 -3.55 17.31
CA PRO A 157 -20.40 -4.44 18.34
C PRO A 157 -20.77 -5.85 17.84
N ASP A 158 -21.06 -6.00 16.55
CA ASP A 158 -21.48 -7.26 15.94
C ASP A 158 -20.78 -7.49 14.59
N TRP A 159 -20.78 -8.75 14.14
CA TRP A 159 -20.39 -9.14 12.78
C TRP A 159 -21.57 -8.96 11.81
N MET A 160 -21.30 -8.57 10.57
CA MET A 160 -22.33 -8.40 9.54
C MET A 160 -22.07 -9.32 8.34
N PRO A 161 -23.06 -10.03 7.80
CA PRO A 161 -22.88 -10.72 6.54
C PRO A 161 -22.72 -9.69 5.41
N ILE A 162 -21.80 -9.94 4.47
CA ILE A 162 -21.71 -9.16 3.23
C ILE A 162 -23.05 -9.28 2.49
N PRO A 163 -23.63 -8.17 1.98
CA PRO A 163 -24.89 -8.22 1.26
C PRO A 163 -24.89 -9.18 0.07
N GLY A 164 -26.09 -9.65 -0.29
CA GLY A 164 -26.30 -10.61 -1.38
C GLY A 164 -26.66 -12.01 -0.89
N THR A 165 -26.79 -12.93 -1.85
CA THR A 165 -27.21 -14.32 -1.58
C THR A 165 -26.18 -15.37 -1.97
N ALA A 166 -25.04 -14.94 -2.51
CA ALA A 166 -23.94 -15.84 -2.84
C ALA A 166 -23.42 -16.57 -1.59
N VAL A 167 -23.08 -17.83 -1.78
CA VAL A 167 -22.50 -18.69 -0.74
C VAL A 167 -21.20 -19.28 -1.25
N PHE A 168 -20.23 -19.40 -0.35
CA PHE A 168 -18.88 -19.84 -0.60
C PHE A 168 -18.50 -20.83 0.49
N ASP A 169 -18.50 -22.11 0.17
CA ASP A 169 -18.30 -23.12 1.20
C ASP A 169 -16.82 -23.30 1.54
N ARG A 170 -16.52 -22.98 2.81
CA ARG A 170 -15.28 -23.26 3.56
C ARG A 170 -13.98 -22.99 2.80
N GLN A 171 -13.81 -21.75 2.36
CA GLN A 171 -12.61 -21.33 1.63
C GLN A 171 -12.09 -19.99 2.18
N PRO A 172 -10.77 -19.74 2.09
CA PRO A 172 -10.22 -18.45 2.50
C PRO A 172 -10.75 -17.32 1.61
N VAL A 173 -11.03 -16.17 2.22
CA VAL A 173 -11.34 -14.93 1.50
C VAL A 173 -10.04 -14.30 1.01
N ALA A 174 -9.95 -13.92 -0.26
CA ALA A 174 -8.91 -13.01 -0.72
C ALA A 174 -9.44 -11.58 -0.62
N ALA A 175 -8.82 -10.74 0.22
CA ALA A 175 -9.26 -9.38 0.49
C ALA A 175 -8.13 -8.39 0.22
N VAL A 176 -8.46 -7.21 -0.28
CA VAL A 176 -7.51 -6.11 -0.54
C VAL A 176 -8.17 -4.77 -0.29
N ALA A 177 -7.42 -3.83 0.30
CA ALA A 177 -7.74 -2.41 0.25
C ALA A 177 -7.05 -1.82 -0.96
N ARG A 178 -7.83 -1.19 -1.85
CA ARG A 178 -7.24 -0.41 -2.94
C ARG A 178 -6.70 0.90 -2.44
N ASP A 179 -7.40 1.49 -1.47
CA ASP A 179 -7.07 2.72 -0.76
C ASP A 179 -7.92 2.76 0.53
N ALA A 180 -7.81 3.83 1.31
CA ALA A 180 -8.51 4.00 2.58
C ALA A 180 -10.05 3.90 2.46
N ASP A 181 -10.60 4.19 1.28
CA ASP A 181 -12.04 4.28 1.05
C ASP A 181 -12.59 3.11 0.24
N HIS A 182 -11.77 2.11 -0.10
CA HIS A 182 -12.19 1.01 -0.98
C HIS A 182 -11.60 -0.36 -0.61
N LEU A 183 -12.48 -1.36 -0.54
CA LEU A 183 -12.13 -2.77 -0.34
C LEU A 183 -12.73 -3.65 -1.43
N ASP A 184 -12.04 -4.73 -1.76
CA ASP A 184 -12.53 -5.78 -2.67
C ASP A 184 -12.27 -7.17 -2.09
N LEU A 185 -13.28 -8.03 -2.18
CA LEU A 185 -13.26 -9.42 -1.71
C LEU A 185 -13.42 -10.38 -2.88
N PHE A 186 -12.66 -11.47 -2.89
CA PHE A 186 -12.67 -12.47 -3.95
C PHE A 186 -12.75 -13.88 -3.41
N LEU A 187 -13.67 -14.69 -3.96
CA LEU A 187 -13.79 -16.12 -3.70
C LEU A 187 -14.21 -16.86 -4.97
N VAL A 188 -13.98 -18.18 -5.00
CA VAL A 188 -14.44 -19.04 -6.10
C VAL A 188 -15.84 -19.56 -5.79
N GLY A 189 -16.82 -19.23 -6.64
CA GLY A 189 -18.20 -19.71 -6.52
C GLY A 189 -18.38 -21.16 -6.98
N ASP A 190 -19.56 -21.74 -6.71
CA ASP A 190 -19.89 -23.12 -7.12
C ASP A 190 -19.95 -23.30 -8.65
N ASP A 191 -20.08 -22.21 -9.41
CA ASP A 191 -19.98 -22.21 -10.87
C ASP A 191 -18.53 -22.17 -11.38
N ASN A 192 -17.56 -22.30 -10.48
CA ASN A 192 -16.11 -22.22 -10.72
C ASN A 192 -15.66 -20.85 -11.26
N ARG A 193 -16.47 -19.80 -11.17
CA ARG A 193 -16.01 -18.43 -11.46
C ARG A 193 -15.47 -17.79 -10.19
N VAL A 194 -14.58 -16.82 -10.36
CA VAL A 194 -14.26 -15.90 -9.27
C VAL A 194 -15.39 -14.89 -9.15
N TRP A 195 -15.87 -14.69 -7.94
CA TRP A 195 -16.85 -13.68 -7.59
C TRP A 195 -16.19 -12.58 -6.78
N THR A 196 -16.67 -11.36 -6.95
CA THR A 196 -16.24 -10.16 -6.25
C THR A 196 -17.41 -9.48 -5.54
N ALA A 197 -17.14 -8.94 -4.37
CA ALA A 197 -17.94 -7.90 -3.71
C ALA A 197 -17.00 -6.78 -3.31
N PHE A 198 -17.47 -5.54 -3.34
CA PHE A 198 -16.65 -4.38 -3.03
C PHE A 198 -17.35 -3.48 -2.02
N TRP A 199 -16.57 -2.73 -1.26
CA TRP A 199 -17.04 -1.68 -0.38
C TRP A 199 -16.45 -0.34 -0.82
N ASN A 200 -17.24 0.72 -0.70
CA ASN A 200 -16.73 2.08 -0.77
C ASN A 200 -17.30 2.92 0.38
N ALA A 201 -16.52 3.88 0.90
CA ALA A 201 -16.91 4.69 2.05
C ALA A 201 -18.23 5.46 1.86
N ASP A 202 -18.50 5.93 0.64
CA ASP A 202 -19.69 6.74 0.31
C ASP A 202 -21.00 5.93 0.21
N GLY A 203 -20.90 4.66 -0.19
CA GLY A 203 -22.03 3.82 -0.58
C GLY A 203 -22.14 2.50 0.17
N GLY A 204 -21.14 2.15 0.97
CA GLY A 204 -21.06 0.88 1.67
C GLY A 204 -20.74 -0.30 0.74
N TRP A 205 -21.15 -1.49 1.17
CA TRP A 205 -20.98 -2.72 0.39
C TRP A 205 -21.88 -2.74 -0.85
N SER A 206 -21.35 -3.31 -1.94
CA SER A 206 -22.13 -3.67 -3.12
C SER A 206 -23.36 -4.50 -2.74
N ALA A 207 -24.50 -4.23 -3.35
CA ALA A 207 -25.77 -4.84 -2.97
C ALA A 207 -25.82 -6.36 -3.21
N ASP A 208 -25.01 -6.88 -4.13
CA ASP A 208 -24.84 -8.31 -4.39
C ASP A 208 -23.42 -8.61 -4.88
N TRP A 209 -23.06 -9.88 -4.88
CA TRP A 209 -21.82 -10.37 -5.46
C TRP A 209 -21.93 -10.42 -6.99
N SER A 210 -20.82 -10.19 -7.68
CA SER A 210 -20.75 -10.26 -9.14
C SER A 210 -19.59 -11.13 -9.60
N PRO A 211 -19.71 -11.90 -10.70
CA PRO A 211 -18.57 -12.61 -11.25
C PRO A 211 -17.52 -11.60 -11.77
N VAL A 212 -16.24 -11.87 -11.49
CA VAL A 212 -15.14 -11.15 -12.14
C VAL A 212 -15.22 -11.44 -13.64
N PRO A 213 -15.14 -10.41 -14.52
CA PRO A 213 -15.25 -10.61 -15.96
C PRO A 213 -14.24 -11.60 -16.54
N GLY A 214 -14.62 -12.17 -17.69
CA GLY A 214 -13.82 -13.16 -18.40
C GLY A 214 -14.47 -14.55 -18.45
N ARG A 215 -13.80 -15.48 -19.14
CA ARG A 215 -14.32 -16.85 -19.36
C ARG A 215 -13.58 -17.92 -18.56
N ALA A 216 -12.48 -17.55 -17.91
CA ALA A 216 -11.70 -18.48 -17.10
C ALA A 216 -12.53 -19.00 -15.93
N VAL A 217 -12.32 -20.28 -15.62
CA VAL A 217 -12.93 -20.97 -14.48
C VAL A 217 -11.84 -21.69 -13.68
N PHE A 218 -12.03 -21.73 -12.37
CA PHE A 218 -11.09 -22.24 -11.39
C PHE A 218 -11.87 -23.13 -10.42
N GLU A 219 -11.35 -24.33 -10.14
CA GLU A 219 -12.02 -25.24 -9.21
C GLU A 219 -12.19 -24.60 -7.83
N LYS A 220 -13.32 -24.85 -7.19
CA LYS A 220 -13.63 -24.38 -5.83
C LYS A 220 -12.52 -24.71 -4.83
N GLY A 221 -12.29 -23.77 -3.89
CA GLY A 221 -11.28 -23.89 -2.85
C GLY A 221 -9.85 -23.58 -3.31
N ARG A 222 -9.66 -23.09 -4.54
CA ARG A 222 -8.36 -22.58 -4.98
C ARG A 222 -7.95 -21.35 -4.19
N PRO A 223 -6.71 -21.30 -3.68
CA PRO A 223 -6.19 -20.08 -3.08
C PRO A 223 -6.15 -18.97 -4.12
N LEU A 224 -6.91 -17.90 -3.85
CA LEU A 224 -6.80 -16.64 -4.55
C LEU A 224 -5.83 -15.74 -3.79
N THR A 225 -5.07 -14.95 -4.53
CA THR A 225 -4.19 -13.93 -3.97
C THR A 225 -4.42 -12.62 -4.69
N THR A 226 -4.69 -11.58 -3.94
CA THR A 226 -4.88 -10.24 -4.45
C THR A 226 -3.79 -9.33 -3.91
N ALA A 227 -3.42 -8.31 -4.66
CA ALA A 227 -2.51 -7.26 -4.23
C ALA A 227 -2.92 -5.93 -4.84
N SER A 228 -2.83 -4.87 -4.05
CA SER A 228 -2.86 -3.50 -4.55
C SER A 228 -1.43 -3.07 -4.87
N ARG A 229 -1.23 -2.44 -6.03
CA ARG A 229 0.09 -1.90 -6.42
C ARG A 229 0.22 -0.42 -6.11
N VAL A 230 -0.88 0.30 -6.34
CA VAL A 230 -1.05 1.74 -6.15
C VAL A 230 -2.55 1.99 -5.88
N PRO A 231 -2.91 3.12 -5.24
CA PRO A 231 -4.30 3.49 -5.03
C PRO A 231 -5.15 3.34 -6.29
N GLY A 232 -6.33 2.72 -6.15
CA GLY A 232 -7.25 2.51 -7.27
C GLY A 232 -6.84 1.43 -8.27
N GLN A 233 -5.87 0.57 -7.96
CA GLN A 233 -5.52 -0.61 -8.77
C GLN A 233 -5.42 -1.87 -7.92
N LEU A 234 -5.78 -3.01 -8.51
CA LEU A 234 -5.50 -4.32 -7.93
C LEU A 234 -5.23 -5.36 -9.01
N ASP A 235 -4.57 -6.43 -8.60
CA ASP A 235 -4.29 -7.61 -9.40
C ASP A 235 -4.66 -8.86 -8.62
N LEU A 236 -5.25 -9.83 -9.31
CA LEU A 236 -5.74 -11.07 -8.74
C LEU A 236 -5.10 -12.27 -9.42
N TYR A 237 -4.50 -13.14 -8.61
CA TYR A 237 -3.70 -14.29 -9.05
C TYR A 237 -4.29 -15.61 -8.55
N VAL A 238 -4.17 -16.64 -9.40
CA VAL A 238 -4.60 -18.01 -9.08
C VAL A 238 -3.83 -19.02 -9.93
N VAL A 239 -3.57 -20.21 -9.40
CA VAL A 239 -3.07 -21.32 -10.23
C VAL A 239 -4.24 -21.91 -11.05
N GLY A 240 -4.11 -21.87 -12.36
CA GLY A 240 -5.09 -22.28 -13.36
C GLY A 240 -5.29 -23.79 -13.49
N ASN A 241 -6.32 -24.20 -14.24
CA ASN A 241 -6.60 -25.61 -14.53
C ASN A 241 -5.50 -26.33 -15.30
N ASP A 242 -4.71 -25.55 -16.02
CA ASP A 242 -3.52 -25.94 -16.78
C ASP A 242 -2.23 -25.85 -15.95
N SER A 243 -2.34 -25.66 -14.63
CA SER A 243 -1.22 -25.54 -13.69
C SER A 243 -0.32 -24.31 -13.91
N HIS A 244 -0.70 -23.35 -14.75
CA HIS A 244 0.03 -22.08 -14.87
C HIS A 244 -0.56 -21.04 -13.90
N VAL A 245 0.19 -19.99 -13.56
CA VAL A 245 -0.39 -18.85 -12.83
C VAL A 245 -1.21 -18.03 -13.83
N TRP A 246 -2.45 -17.71 -13.46
CA TRP A 246 -3.33 -16.80 -14.18
C TRP A 246 -3.51 -15.53 -13.37
N THR A 247 -3.69 -14.42 -14.09
CA THR A 247 -3.97 -13.12 -13.49
C THR A 247 -5.08 -12.39 -14.24
N THR A 248 -5.74 -11.48 -13.54
CA THR A 248 -6.58 -10.42 -14.06
C THR A 248 -6.37 -9.19 -13.18
N CYS A 249 -6.74 -8.01 -13.67
CA CYS A 249 -6.54 -6.76 -12.95
C CYS A 249 -7.76 -5.84 -13.07
N TRP A 250 -7.84 -4.91 -12.13
CA TRP A 250 -8.82 -3.84 -12.14
C TRP A 250 -8.11 -2.50 -11.95
N SER A 251 -8.57 -1.47 -12.66
CA SER A 251 -8.21 -0.08 -12.38
C SER A 251 -9.44 0.80 -12.30
N ALA A 252 -9.39 1.87 -11.50
CA ALA A 252 -10.46 2.86 -11.42
C ALA A 252 -10.76 3.54 -12.77
N GLU A 253 -9.77 3.59 -13.65
CA GLU A 253 -9.89 4.20 -14.99
C GLU A 253 -10.62 3.32 -16.00
N THR A 254 -10.33 2.01 -16.00
CA THR A 254 -10.76 1.10 -17.08
C THR A 254 -11.69 -0.02 -16.60
N GLY A 255 -11.85 -0.16 -15.29
CA GLY A 255 -12.53 -1.28 -14.66
C GLY A 255 -11.68 -2.56 -14.76
N TRP A 256 -12.38 -3.69 -14.77
CA TRP A 256 -11.75 -5.01 -14.92
C TRP A 256 -11.19 -5.20 -16.32
N ALA A 257 -10.05 -5.88 -16.42
CA ALA A 257 -9.59 -6.46 -17.67
C ALA A 257 -10.69 -7.36 -18.29
N ALA A 258 -10.76 -7.36 -19.62
CA ALA A 258 -11.83 -8.03 -20.35
C ALA A 258 -11.81 -9.57 -20.21
N ASP A 259 -10.64 -10.14 -19.97
CA ASP A 259 -10.46 -11.58 -19.71
C ASP A 259 -9.25 -11.81 -18.80
N TRP A 260 -9.19 -13.01 -18.23
CA TRP A 260 -8.03 -13.51 -17.51
C TRP A 260 -6.93 -13.90 -18.51
N PHE A 261 -5.67 -13.76 -18.10
CA PHE A 261 -4.53 -14.15 -18.92
C PHE A 261 -3.48 -14.89 -18.08
N ALA A 262 -2.76 -15.80 -18.72
CA ALA A 262 -1.67 -16.52 -18.06
C ALA A 262 -0.49 -15.57 -17.82
N VAL A 263 0.11 -15.64 -16.65
CA VAL A 263 1.39 -15.00 -16.36
C VAL A 263 2.45 -15.63 -17.27
N PRO A 264 3.20 -14.84 -18.06
CA PRO A 264 4.19 -15.39 -18.99
C PRO A 264 5.22 -16.26 -18.28
N GLY A 265 5.44 -17.46 -18.81
CA GLY A 265 6.35 -18.43 -18.22
C GLY A 265 6.04 -19.85 -18.70
N ARG A 266 6.93 -20.77 -18.35
CA ARG A 266 6.78 -22.21 -18.64
C ARG A 266 6.67 -23.09 -17.39
N ALA A 267 6.75 -22.46 -16.22
CA ALA A 267 6.67 -23.17 -14.95
C ALA A 267 5.21 -23.58 -14.68
N VAL A 268 5.04 -24.78 -14.14
CA VAL A 268 3.74 -25.34 -13.77
C VAL A 268 3.74 -25.71 -12.29
N PHE A 269 2.58 -25.52 -11.65
CA PHE A 269 2.41 -25.60 -10.20
C PHE A 269 1.25 -26.53 -9.84
N ASP A 270 1.28 -27.07 -8.62
CA ASP A 270 0.11 -27.73 -8.05
C ASP A 270 -1.01 -26.67 -7.89
N LYS A 271 -2.22 -27.03 -8.32
CA LYS A 271 -3.40 -26.15 -8.34
C LYS A 271 -3.83 -25.67 -6.95
N ARG A 272 -3.40 -26.37 -5.89
CA ARG A 272 -3.63 -25.99 -4.50
C ARG A 272 -2.53 -25.09 -3.94
N GLN A 273 -1.46 -24.83 -4.69
CA GLN A 273 -0.43 -23.89 -4.24
C GLN A 273 -0.97 -22.47 -4.24
N ARG A 274 -0.63 -21.74 -3.17
CA ARG A 274 -0.88 -20.31 -3.07
C ARG A 274 0.20 -19.56 -3.85
N VAL A 275 -0.22 -18.64 -4.70
CA VAL A 275 0.67 -17.62 -5.25
C VAL A 275 0.84 -16.54 -4.18
N THR A 276 2.05 -16.15 -3.82
CA THR A 276 2.27 -14.97 -2.97
C THR A 276 2.62 -13.80 -3.87
N ALA A 277 1.95 -12.67 -3.69
CA ALA A 277 2.18 -11.46 -4.46
C ALA A 277 2.58 -10.33 -3.50
N VAL A 278 3.67 -9.62 -3.81
CA VAL A 278 4.18 -8.52 -2.99
C VAL A 278 4.44 -7.33 -3.90
N SER A 279 3.85 -6.18 -3.57
CA SER A 279 4.20 -4.90 -4.16
C SER A 279 5.31 -4.27 -3.32
N ARG A 280 6.53 -4.21 -3.87
CA ARG A 280 7.70 -3.64 -3.17
C ARG A 280 7.94 -2.15 -3.44
N ARG A 281 7.22 -1.60 -4.42
CA ARG A 281 7.18 -0.18 -4.82
C ARG A 281 6.00 0.01 -5.78
N GLY A 282 5.60 1.26 -6.01
CA GLY A 282 4.49 1.57 -6.91
C GLY A 282 4.66 0.90 -8.27
N ASN A 283 3.58 0.29 -8.78
CA ASN A 283 3.57 -0.34 -10.11
C ASN A 283 4.61 -1.47 -10.32
N HIS A 284 5.12 -2.08 -9.25
CA HIS A 284 5.94 -3.28 -9.30
C HIS A 284 5.26 -4.38 -8.48
N ILE A 285 5.21 -5.60 -9.02
CA ILE A 285 4.75 -6.76 -8.25
C ILE A 285 5.68 -7.95 -8.45
N ASP A 286 6.10 -8.53 -7.34
CA ASP A 286 6.83 -9.80 -7.31
C ASP A 286 5.85 -10.92 -6.98
N LEU A 287 5.92 -12.01 -7.74
CA LEU A 287 5.14 -13.22 -7.52
C LEU A 287 6.07 -14.36 -7.10
N PHE A 288 5.65 -15.13 -6.09
CA PHE A 288 6.36 -16.29 -5.59
C PHE A 288 5.41 -17.49 -5.52
N VAL A 289 5.87 -18.66 -5.98
CA VAL A 289 5.11 -19.92 -5.92
C VAL A 289 6.06 -21.07 -5.63
N LEU A 290 5.65 -21.98 -4.75
CA LEU A 290 6.37 -23.24 -4.53
C LEU A 290 6.12 -24.20 -5.70
N GLY A 291 7.18 -24.56 -6.42
CA GLY A 291 7.14 -25.53 -7.51
C GLY A 291 6.99 -26.97 -7.01
N ALA A 292 6.55 -27.85 -7.91
CA ALA A 292 6.52 -29.30 -7.64
C ALA A 292 7.93 -29.91 -7.47
N ASP A 293 8.96 -29.16 -7.86
CA ASP A 293 10.38 -29.45 -7.63
C ASP A 293 10.89 -28.96 -6.27
N HIS A 294 9.99 -28.48 -5.41
CA HIS A 294 10.28 -27.91 -4.09
C HIS A 294 11.15 -26.64 -4.11
N HIS A 295 11.31 -25.99 -5.27
CA HIS A 295 11.95 -24.68 -5.36
C HIS A 295 10.91 -23.56 -5.27
N VAL A 296 11.31 -22.42 -4.71
CA VAL A 296 10.53 -21.19 -4.83
C VAL A 296 10.81 -20.59 -6.20
N TRP A 297 9.79 -20.55 -7.04
CA TRP A 297 9.82 -19.85 -8.32
C TRP A 297 9.39 -18.41 -8.10
N SER A 298 10.11 -17.47 -8.71
CA SER A 298 9.70 -16.08 -8.74
C SER A 298 9.63 -15.54 -10.16
N THR A 299 8.72 -14.60 -10.35
CA THR A 299 8.68 -13.69 -11.50
C THR A 299 8.24 -12.34 -10.99
N TYR A 300 8.41 -11.32 -11.80
CA TYR A 300 7.95 -9.99 -11.45
C TYR A 300 7.36 -9.31 -12.67
N TRP A 301 6.56 -8.30 -12.41
CA TRP A 301 6.05 -7.39 -13.41
C TRP A 301 6.25 -5.97 -12.90
N HIS A 302 6.65 -5.07 -13.79
CA HIS A 302 6.71 -3.64 -13.52
C HIS A 302 6.34 -2.88 -14.79
N HIS A 303 5.69 -1.75 -14.62
CA HIS A 303 5.66 -0.73 -15.67
C HIS A 303 7.01 -0.06 -15.76
N ARG A 304 7.33 0.51 -16.93
CA ARG A 304 8.40 1.50 -16.97
C ARG A 304 7.97 2.69 -16.12
N THR A 305 8.87 3.19 -15.28
CA THR A 305 8.54 4.30 -14.39
C THR A 305 9.44 5.49 -14.65
N LEU A 306 8.88 6.68 -14.46
CA LEU A 306 9.62 7.90 -14.26
C LEU A 306 9.74 8.12 -12.75
N GLN A 307 10.95 8.05 -12.23
CA GLN A 307 11.25 8.24 -10.82
C GLN A 307 11.73 9.66 -10.56
N PHE A 308 11.19 10.31 -9.54
CA PHE A 308 11.81 11.46 -8.89
C PHE A 308 12.66 10.95 -7.73
N ARG A 309 13.97 11.13 -7.80
CA ARG A 309 14.90 10.58 -6.80
C ARG A 309 15.64 11.68 -6.07
N LEU A 310 15.74 11.55 -4.76
CA LEU A 310 16.59 12.37 -3.93
C LEU A 310 18.03 11.87 -4.03
N ARG A 311 18.95 12.80 -4.24
CA ARG A 311 20.39 12.57 -4.34
C ARG A 311 21.11 13.02 -3.08
N TYR A 312 20.64 14.11 -2.49
CA TYR A 312 21.18 14.65 -1.25
C TYR A 312 20.27 15.75 -0.69
N PHE A 313 20.48 16.06 0.58
CA PHE A 313 19.87 17.20 1.26
C PHE A 313 20.98 18.06 1.89
N ILE A 314 20.96 19.38 1.67
CA ILE A 314 21.95 20.30 2.23
C ILE A 314 21.24 21.36 3.03
N GLU A 315 21.65 21.50 4.28
CA GLU A 315 21.34 22.65 5.12
C GLU A 315 22.48 23.69 4.98
N LYS A 316 22.15 24.94 4.63
CA LYS A 316 23.15 26.00 4.37
C LYS A 316 23.29 26.98 5.52
N GLU A 317 22.17 27.50 6.01
CA GLU A 317 22.08 28.53 7.04
C GLU A 317 20.80 28.29 7.85
N SER A 318 20.95 28.09 9.16
CA SER A 318 19.88 28.17 10.16
C SER A 318 20.25 29.32 11.11
N THR A 319 19.40 30.35 11.19
CA THR A 319 19.68 31.56 11.99
C THR A 319 18.55 31.93 12.95
N ASP A 320 17.58 31.04 13.17
CA ASP A 320 16.42 31.36 13.97
C ASP A 320 16.64 31.07 15.47
N ASP A 321 16.21 32.01 16.32
CA ASP A 321 16.15 31.86 17.79
C ASP A 321 14.81 31.20 18.23
N LEU A 322 13.88 30.97 17.29
CA LEU A 322 12.66 30.17 17.50
C LEU A 322 12.94 28.65 17.55
N LEU A 323 14.07 28.23 16.98
CA LEU A 323 14.55 26.85 16.85
C LEU A 323 15.85 26.72 17.65
N GLN A 324 15.79 26.12 18.84
CA GLN A 324 16.90 26.13 19.80
C GLN A 324 18.02 25.13 19.45
N GLY A 325 18.77 25.35 18.38
CA GLY A 325 20.18 24.93 18.22
C GLY A 325 20.59 23.49 18.61
N GLY A 326 19.66 22.54 18.53
CA GLY A 326 19.93 21.09 18.46
C GLY A 326 19.69 20.65 17.02
N ASP A 327 20.24 19.52 16.60
CA ASP A 327 20.13 19.00 15.24
C ASP A 327 18.67 19.08 14.72
N ASP A 328 18.38 19.98 13.77
CA ASP A 328 17.02 20.25 13.28
C ASP A 328 16.50 18.99 12.56
N GLU A 329 15.45 18.33 13.08
CA GLU A 329 14.93 17.12 12.45
C GLU A 329 13.99 17.50 11.28
N VAL A 330 14.47 17.28 10.05
CA VAL A 330 13.72 17.66 8.84
C VAL A 330 13.13 16.43 8.18
N TYR A 331 11.83 16.41 7.99
CA TYR A 331 11.10 15.28 7.41
C TYR A 331 10.59 15.64 6.02
N VAL A 332 10.66 14.68 5.08
CA VAL A 332 10.28 14.92 3.68
C VAL A 332 9.35 13.85 3.17
N SER A 333 8.29 14.28 2.47
CA SER A 333 7.45 13.44 1.64
C SER A 333 7.06 14.18 0.35
N ALA A 334 6.16 13.62 -0.45
CA ALA A 334 5.63 14.28 -1.64
C ALA A 334 4.20 13.87 -1.99
N LEU A 335 3.52 14.76 -2.74
CA LEU A 335 2.34 14.43 -3.54
C LEU A 335 2.70 14.39 -5.02
N GLY A 336 2.24 13.37 -5.74
CA GLY A 336 2.50 13.17 -7.16
C GLY A 336 1.26 13.40 -8.01
N MET A 337 1.41 14.10 -9.13
CA MET A 337 0.36 14.30 -10.13
C MET A 337 0.86 13.96 -11.53
N ASP A 338 0.21 13.01 -12.19
CA ASP A 338 0.38 12.74 -13.62
C ASP A 338 -0.81 13.29 -14.39
N SER A 339 -0.56 14.17 -15.35
CA SER A 339 -1.57 14.69 -16.28
C SER A 339 -2.42 13.63 -16.98
N ALA A 340 -1.89 12.42 -17.20
CA ALA A 340 -2.62 11.33 -17.84
C ALA A 340 -3.66 10.68 -16.93
N SER A 341 -3.58 10.86 -15.60
CA SER A 341 -4.60 10.39 -14.65
C SER A 341 -5.92 11.16 -14.77
N VAL A 342 -5.93 12.29 -15.49
CA VAL A 342 -7.11 13.13 -15.63
C VAL A 342 -8.03 12.53 -16.68
N VAL A 343 -9.11 11.88 -16.24
CA VAL A 343 -10.04 11.17 -17.11
C VAL A 343 -11.48 11.63 -16.90
N ALA A 344 -12.26 11.63 -17.98
CA ALA A 344 -13.70 11.81 -17.90
C ALA A 344 -14.35 10.55 -17.33
N ARG A 345 -15.24 10.70 -16.36
CA ARG A 345 -15.99 9.63 -15.72
C ARG A 345 -17.31 9.37 -16.46
N PRO A 346 -17.90 8.16 -16.32
CA PRO A 346 -19.16 7.81 -16.98
C PRO A 346 -20.35 8.73 -16.63
N ASP A 347 -20.31 9.39 -15.48
CA ASP A 347 -21.32 10.36 -15.02
C ASP A 347 -21.15 11.77 -15.62
N GLY A 348 -20.15 11.97 -16.49
CA GLY A 348 -19.85 13.25 -17.13
C GLY A 348 -18.97 14.19 -16.31
N THR A 349 -18.51 13.79 -15.12
CA THR A 349 -17.52 14.52 -14.32
C THR A 349 -16.09 14.16 -14.75
N TYR A 350 -15.09 14.84 -14.20
CA TYR A 350 -13.67 14.45 -14.36
C TYR A 350 -13.12 13.92 -13.04
N GLY A 351 -12.26 12.91 -13.11
CA GLY A 351 -11.44 12.42 -12.02
C GLY A 351 -9.96 12.69 -12.28
N ALA A 352 -9.19 12.71 -11.20
CA ALA A 352 -7.73 12.79 -11.21
C ALA A 352 -7.20 12.02 -9.99
N ASP A 353 -6.05 11.36 -10.16
CA ASP A 353 -5.36 10.65 -9.09
C ASP A 353 -4.26 11.53 -8.53
N VAL A 354 -4.14 11.53 -7.21
CA VAL A 354 -2.99 12.13 -6.52
C VAL A 354 -2.25 11.01 -5.81
N LEU A 355 -1.00 10.82 -6.19
CA LEU A 355 -0.10 9.82 -5.62
C LEU A 355 0.52 10.35 -4.32
N ARG A 356 0.81 9.47 -3.38
CA ARG A 356 1.61 9.79 -2.19
C ARG A 356 3.01 9.21 -2.37
N GLY A 357 4.03 9.99 -2.02
CA GLY A 357 5.43 9.58 -2.04
C GLY A 357 5.82 8.87 -0.75
N SER A 358 7.06 8.40 -0.69
CA SER A 358 7.62 7.84 0.55
C SER A 358 7.76 8.93 1.61
N GLU A 359 7.38 8.62 2.85
CA GLU A 359 7.74 9.45 4.00
C GLU A 359 9.15 9.09 4.45
N ILE A 360 9.99 10.10 4.55
CA ILE A 360 11.38 9.95 4.93
C ILE A 360 11.55 10.59 6.30
N GLY A 361 12.21 9.84 7.19
CA GLY A 361 12.68 10.32 8.49
C GLY A 361 13.63 11.51 8.36
N ASP A 362 14.23 11.91 9.47
CA ASP A 362 15.12 13.08 9.53
C ASP A 362 16.20 13.10 8.42
N VAL A 363 15.96 13.90 7.38
CA VAL A 363 16.84 14.07 6.22
C VAL A 363 18.00 15.03 6.51
N SER A 364 18.00 15.70 7.66
CA SER A 364 19.16 16.47 8.12
C SER A 364 20.26 15.53 8.64
N SER A 365 19.88 14.36 9.19
CA SER A 365 20.80 13.30 9.63
C SER A 365 21.62 12.70 8.49
N ASP A 366 22.94 12.62 8.71
CA ASP A 366 23.89 12.00 7.79
C ASP A 366 23.57 10.53 7.51
N ASP A 367 23.06 9.79 8.49
CA ASP A 367 22.70 8.37 8.33
C ASP A 367 21.56 8.16 7.30
N VAL A 368 20.70 9.18 7.13
CA VAL A 368 19.60 9.17 6.15
C VAL A 368 20.08 9.68 4.80
N ARG A 369 20.73 10.85 4.75
CA ARG A 369 21.05 11.54 3.48
C ARG A 369 22.30 11.04 2.77
N ASP A 370 23.33 10.57 3.49
CA ASP A 370 24.60 10.16 2.86
C ASP A 370 24.47 8.92 1.96
N PRO A 371 23.69 7.88 2.31
CA PRO A 371 23.47 6.74 1.42
C PRO A 371 22.95 7.14 0.02
N TRP A 372 22.25 8.26 -0.10
CA TRP A 372 21.63 8.71 -1.35
C TRP A 372 22.63 9.18 -2.41
N ARG A 373 23.84 9.54 -1.98
CA ARG A 373 24.91 9.97 -2.88
C ARG A 373 25.28 8.89 -3.88
N ASP A 374 25.33 7.64 -3.41
CA ASP A 374 25.65 6.46 -4.21
C ASP A 374 24.39 5.70 -4.66
N ARG A 375 23.32 5.76 -3.86
CA ARG A 375 22.06 5.05 -4.09
C ARG A 375 20.89 6.02 -3.93
N PRO A 376 20.56 6.80 -4.98
CA PRO A 376 19.50 7.79 -4.92
C PRO A 376 18.18 7.20 -4.40
N HIS A 377 17.54 7.89 -3.45
CA HIS A 377 16.28 7.45 -2.86
C HIS A 377 15.12 7.82 -3.76
N VAL A 378 14.25 6.86 -4.09
CA VAL A 378 13.08 7.11 -4.94
C VAL A 378 11.96 7.69 -4.06
N LEU A 379 11.68 8.98 -4.20
CA LEU A 379 10.63 9.66 -3.42
C LEU A 379 9.25 9.53 -4.07
N MET A 380 9.20 9.52 -5.41
CA MET A 380 7.96 9.45 -6.19
C MET A 380 8.19 8.67 -7.50
N GLU A 381 7.18 7.90 -7.91
CA GLU A 381 7.19 7.17 -9.19
C GLU A 381 5.93 7.46 -9.99
N PHE A 382 6.10 7.64 -11.30
CA PHE A 382 5.02 7.81 -12.26
C PHE A 382 5.05 6.70 -13.31
N ASP A 383 3.90 6.12 -13.64
CA ASP A 383 3.76 5.14 -14.72
C ASP A 383 3.81 5.83 -16.09
N ILE A 384 4.88 5.59 -16.86
CA ILE A 384 5.01 6.18 -18.21
C ILE A 384 4.29 5.36 -19.28
N ASP A 385 3.90 4.12 -18.97
CA ASP A 385 3.14 3.23 -19.84
C ASP A 385 1.62 3.42 -19.69
N ARG A 386 1.18 4.13 -18.63
CA ARG A 386 -0.21 4.55 -18.42
C ARG A 386 -0.82 5.08 -19.72
N PRO A 387 -2.00 4.62 -20.17
CA PRO A 387 -2.68 5.19 -21.32
C PRO A 387 -3.02 6.67 -21.09
N GLY A 388 -2.96 7.50 -22.13
CA GLY A 388 -3.23 8.93 -22.00
C GLY A 388 -2.62 9.77 -23.10
N LEU A 389 -3.10 11.00 -23.23
CA LEU A 389 -2.71 11.91 -24.30
C LEU A 389 -1.38 12.60 -23.97
N TRP A 390 -0.60 12.89 -25.00
CA TRP A 390 0.66 13.62 -24.94
C TRP A 390 0.48 15.05 -25.48
N PRO A 391 1.29 16.05 -25.08
CA PRO A 391 2.34 16.03 -24.04
C PRO A 391 1.79 15.71 -22.65
N ARG A 392 2.66 15.21 -21.78
CA ARG A 392 2.36 14.91 -20.37
C ARG A 392 3.21 15.75 -19.43
N SER A 393 2.64 16.06 -18.28
CA SER A 393 3.34 16.64 -17.14
C SER A 393 3.33 15.68 -15.97
N TYR A 394 4.48 15.53 -15.34
CA TYR A 394 4.69 14.80 -14.10
C TYR A 394 5.12 15.78 -13.03
N THR A 395 4.34 15.94 -11.96
CA THR A 395 4.62 16.90 -10.90
C THR A 395 4.79 16.19 -9.57
N THR A 396 5.94 16.44 -8.94
CA THR A 396 6.23 16.04 -7.56
C THR A 396 6.17 17.28 -6.70
N THR A 397 5.19 17.37 -5.82
CA THR A 397 5.05 18.45 -4.84
C THR A 397 5.70 18.01 -3.55
N LEU A 398 6.88 18.54 -3.24
CA LEU A 398 7.59 18.23 -2.00
C LEU A 398 6.81 18.79 -0.80
N LEU A 399 6.65 17.95 0.21
CA LEU A 399 6.13 18.29 1.53
C LEU A 399 7.30 18.19 2.50
N VAL A 400 7.63 19.28 3.17
CA VAL A 400 8.71 19.32 4.15
C VAL A 400 8.13 19.78 5.48
N ILE A 401 8.40 19.01 6.52
CA ILE A 401 7.99 19.29 7.90
C ILE A 401 9.28 19.36 8.72
N GLU A 402 9.36 20.36 9.57
CA GLU A 402 10.37 20.48 10.61
C GLU A 402 9.72 20.06 11.92
N HIS A 403 10.39 19.20 12.69
CA HIS A 403 9.78 18.65 13.89
C HIS A 403 10.71 18.65 15.10
N ASP A 404 10.17 19.11 16.23
CA ASP A 404 10.96 19.26 17.46
C ASP A 404 10.75 18.14 18.52
N ASP A 405 9.69 17.30 18.50
CA ASP A 405 9.50 16.15 19.48
C ASP A 405 8.14 15.34 19.39
N GLY A 406 7.73 14.72 18.27
CA GLY A 406 6.38 14.06 18.17
C GLY A 406 5.98 13.28 16.88
N ASP A 407 4.70 12.86 16.79
CA ASP A 407 4.14 11.83 15.89
C ASP A 407 3.96 12.27 14.41
N LEU A 408 4.93 11.88 13.57
CA LEU A 408 5.07 12.19 12.13
C LEU A 408 3.86 11.83 11.26
N SER A 409 3.15 10.76 11.62
CA SER A 409 2.04 10.22 10.83
C SER A 409 0.91 11.24 10.67
N ASN A 410 0.58 11.96 11.75
CA ASN A 410 -0.47 12.98 11.77
C ASN A 410 -0.12 14.20 10.90
N GLY A 411 1.17 14.56 10.83
CA GLY A 411 1.65 15.73 10.09
C GLY A 411 1.45 15.55 8.58
N PHE A 412 2.01 14.49 8.01
CA PHE A 412 1.87 14.23 6.57
C PHE A 412 0.43 13.89 6.17
N ASP A 413 -0.34 13.14 6.97
CA ASP A 413 -1.75 12.88 6.65
C ASP A 413 -2.58 14.15 6.57
N THR A 414 -2.32 15.12 7.45
CA THR A 414 -2.95 16.45 7.38
C THR A 414 -2.60 17.15 6.07
N LEU A 415 -1.32 17.16 5.68
CA LEU A 415 -0.88 17.78 4.42
C LEU A 415 -1.46 17.04 3.20
N TYR A 416 -1.46 15.71 3.19
CA TYR A 416 -2.04 14.91 2.09
C TYR A 416 -3.52 15.16 1.93
N GLY A 417 -4.30 15.11 3.02
CA GLY A 417 -5.75 15.34 2.97
C GLY A 417 -6.08 16.76 2.50
N ALA A 418 -5.36 17.76 3.01
CA ALA A 418 -5.56 19.15 2.63
C ALA A 418 -5.17 19.44 1.17
N PHE A 419 -3.95 19.07 0.77
CA PHE A 419 -3.43 19.42 -0.55
C PHE A 419 -3.88 18.47 -1.65
N GLY A 420 -4.01 17.17 -1.38
CA GLY A 420 -4.51 16.20 -2.34
C GLY A 420 -5.91 16.58 -2.84
N THR A 421 -6.79 17.01 -1.93
CA THR A 421 -8.13 17.50 -2.27
C THR A 421 -8.08 18.73 -3.17
N GLN A 422 -7.26 19.72 -2.81
CA GLN A 422 -7.14 20.96 -3.59
C GLN A 422 -6.54 20.74 -4.98
N ILE A 423 -5.48 19.93 -5.07
CA ILE A 423 -4.86 19.57 -6.36
C ILE A 423 -5.92 18.91 -7.24
N LYS A 424 -6.63 17.91 -6.72
CA LYS A 424 -7.69 17.20 -7.44
C LYS A 424 -8.79 18.15 -7.92
N GLU A 425 -9.31 19.03 -7.05
CA GLU A 425 -10.35 20.00 -7.41
C GLU A 425 -9.91 20.96 -8.51
N ALA A 426 -8.70 21.52 -8.42
CA ALA A 426 -8.23 22.49 -9.40
C ALA A 426 -7.88 21.83 -10.75
N VAL A 427 -7.37 20.60 -10.77
CA VAL A 427 -7.20 19.82 -12.01
C VAL A 427 -8.55 19.53 -12.68
N VAL A 428 -9.51 19.01 -11.90
CA VAL A 428 -10.87 18.70 -12.38
C VAL A 428 -11.56 19.94 -12.93
N LYS A 429 -11.40 21.09 -12.26
CA LYS A 429 -11.93 22.39 -12.73
C LYS A 429 -11.31 22.81 -14.06
N ALA A 430 -10.00 22.66 -14.22
CA ALA A 430 -9.31 22.99 -15.46
C ALA A 430 -9.73 22.08 -16.63
N ALA A 431 -9.83 20.77 -16.38
CA ALA A 431 -10.33 19.81 -17.36
C ALA A 431 -11.77 20.14 -17.79
N THR A 432 -12.64 20.46 -16.84
CA THR A 432 -14.04 20.86 -17.09
C THR A 432 -14.12 22.11 -17.98
N THR A 433 -13.26 23.10 -17.73
CA THR A 433 -13.24 24.37 -18.48
C THR A 433 -12.80 24.19 -19.93
N THR A 434 -11.95 23.19 -20.20
CA THR A 434 -11.36 22.95 -21.52
C THR A 434 -12.30 22.11 -22.43
N GLY A 435 -13.27 21.41 -21.84
CA GLY A 435 -14.19 20.53 -22.57
C GLY A 435 -13.56 19.18 -22.97
N ALA A 436 -14.38 18.22 -23.40
CA ALA A 436 -14.07 16.79 -23.59
C ALA A 436 -12.89 16.42 -24.51
N VAL A 437 -12.19 17.39 -25.09
CA VAL A 437 -10.90 17.18 -25.75
C VAL A 437 -9.82 17.49 -24.71
N ILE A 438 -9.43 16.47 -23.95
CA ILE A 438 -8.26 16.56 -23.06
C ILE A 438 -7.02 16.71 -23.94
N ALA A 439 -6.72 17.93 -24.40
CA ALA A 439 -5.47 18.18 -25.09
C ALA A 439 -4.36 18.12 -24.05
N GLY A 440 -3.38 17.21 -24.22
CA GLY A 440 -2.20 17.10 -23.34
C GLY A 440 -1.58 18.45 -22.93
N PRO A 441 -1.48 19.47 -23.82
CA PRO A 441 -0.92 20.77 -23.45
C PRO A 441 -1.80 21.57 -22.47
N ALA A 442 -3.13 21.39 -22.49
CA ALA A 442 -4.05 22.13 -21.63
C ALA A 442 -4.03 21.58 -20.19
N VAL A 443 -3.95 20.27 -20.02
CA VAL A 443 -3.82 19.64 -18.69
C VAL A 443 -2.42 19.86 -18.12
N ALA A 444 -1.36 19.70 -18.93
CA ALA A 444 0.01 20.02 -18.51
C ALA A 444 0.15 21.51 -18.09
N GLY A 445 -0.46 22.43 -18.86
CA GLY A 445 -0.51 23.85 -18.51
C GLY A 445 -1.33 24.15 -17.25
N ALA A 446 -2.44 23.43 -17.02
CA ALA A 446 -3.25 23.56 -15.81
C ALA A 446 -2.51 23.08 -14.56
N ILE A 447 -1.79 21.95 -14.64
CA ILE A 447 -0.92 21.44 -13.56
C ILE A 447 0.22 22.42 -13.27
N GLY A 448 0.78 23.08 -14.29
CA GLY A 448 1.71 24.19 -14.11
C GLY A 448 1.08 25.42 -13.43
N ALA A 449 -0.19 25.73 -13.69
CA ALA A 449 -0.91 26.84 -13.06
C ALA A 449 -1.39 26.52 -11.62
N LEU A 450 -1.63 25.25 -11.33
CA LEU A 450 -1.93 24.71 -10.00
C LEU A 450 -0.82 25.00 -8.99
N ALA A 451 0.46 24.95 -9.42
CA ALA A 451 1.58 25.36 -8.58
C ALA A 451 1.42 26.79 -7.99
N GLY A 452 0.77 27.70 -8.72
CA GLY A 452 0.48 29.05 -8.25
C GLY A 452 -0.81 29.17 -7.43
N ALA A 453 -1.89 28.50 -7.84
CA ALA A 453 -3.18 28.58 -7.17
C ALA A 453 -3.26 27.77 -5.85
N VAL A 454 -2.51 26.67 -5.76
CA VAL A 454 -2.31 25.91 -4.51
C VAL A 454 -1.62 26.82 -3.49
N LEU A 455 -0.60 27.60 -3.90
CA LEU A 455 0.11 28.57 -3.05
C LEU A 455 -0.82 29.59 -2.35
N ASP A 456 -1.89 30.04 -3.03
CA ASP A 456 -2.84 31.01 -2.48
C ASP A 456 -3.79 30.37 -1.45
N ALA A 457 -4.23 29.13 -1.67
CA ALA A 457 -5.08 28.37 -0.74
C ALA A 457 -4.30 27.77 0.44
N VAL A 458 -3.02 27.44 0.23
CA VAL A 458 -2.01 27.04 1.23
C VAL A 458 -1.92 28.07 2.35
N ASN A 459 -1.89 29.36 2.00
CA ASN A 459 -1.75 30.46 2.97
C ASN A 459 -2.94 30.61 3.93
N GLU A 460 -4.12 30.10 3.60
CA GLU A 460 -5.32 30.26 4.44
C GLU A 460 -5.50 29.11 5.44
N LYS A 461 -5.07 27.89 5.09
CA LYS A 461 -5.24 26.68 5.91
C LYS A 461 -4.02 26.33 6.76
N ILE A 462 -2.79 26.59 6.28
CA ILE A 462 -1.56 26.47 7.07
C ILE A 462 -1.63 27.35 8.33
N ARG A 463 -2.25 28.55 8.23
CA ARG A 463 -2.52 29.46 9.36
C ARG A 463 -3.42 28.90 10.48
N SER A 464 -4.05 27.74 10.30
CA SER A 464 -4.97 27.14 11.28
C SER A 464 -4.42 25.97 12.10
N GLY A 465 -3.14 25.57 11.94
CA GLY A 465 -2.57 24.54 12.82
C GLY A 465 -1.16 24.00 12.54
N LEU A 466 -0.53 24.30 11.40
CA LEU A 466 0.83 23.82 11.04
C LEU A 466 1.77 24.96 10.59
N ALA A 467 1.43 26.21 10.94
CA ALA A 467 2.06 27.41 10.39
C ALA A 467 3.54 27.58 10.77
N ASP A 468 3.95 26.99 11.89
CA ASP A 468 5.28 27.18 12.46
C ASP A 468 6.19 25.95 12.26
N GLU A 469 5.68 24.85 11.68
CA GLU A 469 6.40 23.56 11.55
C GLU A 469 6.43 23.00 10.11
N SER A 470 5.70 23.59 9.15
CA SER A 470 5.60 23.06 7.79
C SER A 470 5.96 24.07 6.71
N PHE A 471 6.78 23.63 5.75
CA PHE A 471 7.13 24.42 4.59
C PHE A 471 5.96 24.49 3.61
N THR A 472 5.87 25.61 2.89
CA THR A 472 4.97 25.72 1.74
C THR A 472 5.29 24.60 0.73
N PRO A 473 4.30 23.79 0.32
CA PRO A 473 4.52 22.71 -0.63
C PRO A 473 5.19 23.18 -1.92
N ILE A 474 6.18 22.43 -2.41
CA ILE A 474 7.06 22.87 -3.51
C ILE A 474 6.85 21.98 -4.74
N PRO A 475 6.09 22.44 -5.74
CA PRO A 475 5.84 21.67 -6.96
C PRO A 475 7.03 21.72 -7.91
N ILE A 476 7.53 20.54 -8.29
CA ILE A 476 8.58 20.35 -9.30
C ILE A 476 7.99 19.55 -10.46
N THR A 477 7.95 20.16 -11.64
CA THR A 477 7.25 19.61 -12.81
C THR A 477 8.21 19.26 -13.94
N LEU A 478 8.07 18.04 -14.47
CA LEU A 478 8.67 17.60 -15.73
C LEU A 478 7.61 17.55 -16.83
N ASN A 479 7.81 18.31 -17.91
CA ASN A 479 6.94 18.26 -19.10
C ASN A 479 7.63 17.47 -20.21
N VAL A 480 6.92 16.52 -20.80
CA VAL A 480 7.47 15.62 -21.83
C VAL A 480 6.49 15.55 -22.99
N ASP A 481 6.97 15.84 -24.21
CA ASP A 481 6.11 15.91 -25.39
C ASP A 481 5.72 14.55 -25.97
N GLY A 482 6.50 13.51 -25.67
CA GLY A 482 6.26 12.14 -26.14
C GLY A 482 7.16 11.13 -25.42
N PRO A 483 6.77 9.84 -25.38
CA PRO A 483 7.48 8.82 -24.62
C PRO A 483 8.92 8.59 -25.13
N GLU A 484 9.20 8.85 -26.40
CA GLU A 484 10.55 8.77 -26.97
C GLU A 484 11.49 9.88 -26.50
N GLN A 485 10.97 10.93 -25.87
CA GLN A 485 11.74 12.12 -25.51
C GLN A 485 12.41 12.03 -24.14
N PHE A 486 12.02 11.11 -23.28
CA PHE A 486 12.64 10.94 -21.96
C PHE A 486 14.17 10.81 -22.04
N ALA A 487 14.67 9.96 -22.94
CA ALA A 487 16.10 9.72 -23.13
C ALA A 487 16.90 10.96 -23.59
N ARG A 488 16.23 12.00 -24.08
CA ARG A 488 16.84 13.24 -24.57
C ARG A 488 16.46 14.47 -23.74
N HIS A 489 15.59 14.31 -22.74
CA HIS A 489 15.05 15.41 -21.98
C HIS A 489 16.14 16.02 -21.10
N ALA A 490 16.25 17.35 -21.07
CA ALA A 490 17.38 18.05 -20.44
C ALA A 490 17.47 17.86 -18.91
N SER A 491 16.36 17.48 -18.29
CA SER A 491 16.23 17.24 -16.84
C SER A 491 16.31 15.77 -16.42
N VAL A 492 16.32 14.84 -17.37
CA VAL A 492 16.32 13.38 -17.10
C VAL A 492 17.76 12.87 -17.09
N GLU A 493 18.08 11.97 -16.17
CA GLU A 493 19.42 11.48 -15.85
C GLU A 493 20.42 12.58 -15.45
N ARG A 494 19.93 13.71 -14.94
CA ARG A 494 20.77 14.84 -14.50
C ARG A 494 20.40 15.28 -13.11
N GLN A 495 21.42 15.46 -12.28
CA GLN A 495 21.24 16.08 -10.97
C GLN A 495 20.84 17.55 -11.13
N LEU A 496 19.78 17.90 -10.43
CA LEU A 496 19.21 19.24 -10.32
C LEU A 496 19.17 19.63 -8.84
N THR A 497 18.96 20.91 -8.58
CA THR A 497 18.88 21.46 -7.22
C THR A 497 17.63 22.30 -7.10
N GLN A 498 16.82 22.01 -6.08
CA GLN A 498 15.72 22.85 -5.63
C GLN A 498 16.16 23.57 -4.36
N ARG A 499 16.27 24.90 -4.41
CA ARG A 499 16.53 25.72 -3.23
C ARG A 499 15.22 26.02 -2.51
N VAL A 500 15.23 25.93 -1.19
CA VAL A 500 14.10 26.20 -0.30
C VAL A 500 14.54 27.24 0.72
N GLU A 501 13.81 28.35 0.79
CA GLU A 501 14.10 29.47 1.68
C GLU A 501 12.82 29.89 2.39
N GLN A 502 12.60 29.37 3.60
CA GLN A 502 11.45 29.70 4.46
C GLN A 502 11.87 29.65 5.93
N PHE A 503 11.15 30.39 6.77
CA PHE A 503 11.35 30.42 8.23
C PHE A 503 12.81 30.67 8.66
N GLY A 504 13.56 31.46 7.89
CA GLY A 504 14.97 31.78 8.21
C GLY A 504 15.98 30.67 7.90
N GLY A 505 15.52 29.49 7.50
CA GLY A 505 16.35 28.38 7.02
C GLY A 505 16.58 28.40 5.50
N VAL A 506 17.78 28.00 5.08
CA VAL A 506 18.13 27.83 3.66
C VAL A 506 18.54 26.38 3.41
N TYR A 507 17.76 25.68 2.60
CA TYR A 507 17.98 24.28 2.24
C TYR A 507 18.17 24.10 0.72
N GLU A 508 18.95 23.10 0.33
CA GLU A 508 19.08 22.64 -1.05
C GLU A 508 18.74 21.15 -1.14
N VAL A 509 17.68 20.84 -1.87
CA VAL A 509 17.30 19.46 -2.21
C VAL A 509 17.93 19.12 -3.55
N LEU A 510 18.87 18.17 -3.56
CA LEU A 510 19.48 17.66 -4.78
C LEU A 510 18.67 16.46 -5.24
N TYR A 511 18.24 16.45 -6.50
CA TYR A 511 17.38 15.41 -7.05
C TYR A 511 17.70 15.11 -8.51
N ASP A 512 17.16 14.02 -9.05
CA ASP A 512 17.07 13.81 -10.49
C ASP A 512 15.78 13.12 -10.92
N TRP A 513 15.51 13.19 -12.22
CA TRP A 513 14.47 12.40 -12.87
C TRP A 513 15.12 11.20 -13.57
N HIS A 514 14.62 9.99 -13.35
CA HIS A 514 15.19 8.76 -13.89
C HIS A 514 14.12 7.90 -14.56
N VAL A 515 14.48 7.19 -15.63
CA VAL A 515 13.61 6.19 -16.24
C VAL A 515 14.14 4.79 -15.94
N ASP A 516 13.36 3.99 -15.20
CA ASP A 516 13.66 2.59 -14.85
C ASP A 516 12.97 1.59 -15.80
#